data_AF-A0A2E0TBY2-F1
#
_entry.id   AF-A0A2E0TBY2-F1
#
_cell.length_a   1.000
_cell.length_b   1.000
_cell.length_c   1.000
_cell.angle_alpha   90.00
_cell.angle_beta   90.00
_cell.angle_gamma   90.00
#
_symmetry.space_group_name_H-M   'P 1'
#
loop_
_entity.id
_entity.type
_entity.pdbx_description
1 polymer ?
#
loop_
_entity_poly.entity_id
_entity_poly.type
_entity_poly.pdbx_seq_one_letter_code
_entity_poly.pdbx_strand_id
1 'polypeptide(L)'
;MRLQLIAALALALVACADPNEGGLPPEPDRCAFDRDVYPVLARDCGFPSCHGSADRFFQVWAPGRARLDPETAILAAPTEAERARSYDRARSMLASPGDAEPPLLRKPLARSAGGGAHMGRDALGRNVYPDREAEGWRVLATWARGEGAACP
;
A
#
# COMPACT_ATOMS: atom_id res chain seq x y z
N MET A 1 -36.89 50.13 -5.62
CA MET A 1 -37.40 48.97 -4.83
C MET A 1 -37.79 47.86 -5.80
N ARG A 2 -36.86 46.94 -6.15
CA ARG A 2 -37.08 45.59 -6.76
C ARG A 2 -35.83 45.00 -7.45
N LEU A 3 -34.79 45.79 -7.73
CA LEU A 3 -33.62 45.32 -8.52
C LEU A 3 -32.34 45.01 -7.71
N GLN A 4 -32.40 45.04 -6.38
CA GLN A 4 -31.22 44.77 -5.53
C GLN A 4 -31.29 43.46 -4.75
N LEU A 5 -32.38 42.70 -4.89
CA LEU A 5 -32.56 41.42 -4.17
C LEU A 5 -32.08 40.18 -4.95
N ILE A 6 -31.71 40.31 -6.22
CA ILE A 6 -31.34 39.15 -7.06
C ILE A 6 -29.83 38.87 -7.03
N ALA A 7 -28.99 39.86 -6.69
CA ALA A 7 -27.54 39.71 -6.72
C ALA A 7 -26.95 38.93 -5.52
N ALA A 8 -27.71 38.73 -4.44
CA ALA A 8 -27.22 38.06 -3.22
C ALA A 8 -27.37 36.54 -3.24
N LEU A 9 -28.10 35.95 -4.20
CA LEU A 9 -28.38 34.52 -4.22
C LEU A 9 -27.42 33.71 -5.13
N ALA A 10 -26.59 34.37 -5.93
CA ALA A 10 -25.70 33.71 -6.88
C ALA A 10 -24.33 33.30 -6.32
N LEU A 11 -23.98 33.71 -5.09
CA LEU A 11 -22.67 33.41 -4.48
C LEU A 11 -22.66 32.20 -3.53
N ALA A 12 -23.78 31.48 -3.39
CA ALA A 12 -23.89 30.32 -2.49
C ALA A 12 -23.59 28.97 -3.15
N LEU A 13 -23.11 28.96 -4.40
CA LEU A 13 -22.52 27.76 -5.02
C LEU A 13 -21.02 27.74 -4.76
N VAL A 14 -20.64 27.80 -3.48
CA VAL A 14 -19.32 27.29 -3.07
C VAL A 14 -19.40 25.78 -3.31
N ALA A 15 -18.86 25.35 -4.44
CA ALA A 15 -18.64 23.95 -4.73
C ALA A 15 -17.88 23.36 -3.55
N CYS A 16 -18.55 22.53 -2.76
CA CYS A 16 -17.86 21.55 -1.94
C CYS A 16 -17.14 20.64 -2.92
N ALA A 17 -15.88 20.97 -3.25
CA ALA A 17 -14.96 19.96 -3.75
C ALA A 17 -14.96 18.88 -2.67
N ASP A 18 -15.44 17.69 -3.02
CA ASP A 18 -15.46 16.56 -2.11
C ASP A 18 -14.01 16.39 -1.60
N PRO A 19 -13.75 16.47 -0.28
CA PRO A 19 -12.40 16.21 0.22
C PRO A 19 -11.94 14.76 -0.09
N ASN A 20 -12.84 13.93 -0.63
CA ASN A 20 -12.63 12.61 -1.20
C ASN A 20 -12.37 12.59 -2.73
N GLU A 21 -11.85 13.66 -3.34
CA GLU A 21 -11.24 13.54 -4.68
C GLU A 21 -9.99 12.63 -4.69
N GLY A 22 -9.58 12.09 -3.53
CA GLY A 22 -8.81 10.85 -3.48
C GLY A 22 -9.73 9.66 -3.78
N GLY A 23 -9.81 9.27 -5.06
CA GLY A 23 -10.58 8.10 -5.48
C GLY A 23 -10.30 6.86 -4.63
N LEU A 24 -11.27 5.95 -4.55
CA LEU A 24 -11.10 4.68 -3.86
C LEU A 24 -9.80 3.99 -4.33
N PRO A 25 -9.01 3.38 -3.42
CA PRO A 25 -7.82 2.65 -3.82
C PRO A 25 -8.21 1.61 -4.88
N PRO A 26 -7.37 1.39 -5.91
CA PRO A 26 -7.64 0.38 -6.91
C PRO A 26 -7.83 -0.99 -6.25
N GLU A 27 -8.54 -1.89 -6.95
CA GLU A 27 -8.80 -3.25 -6.47
C GLU A 27 -8.11 -4.30 -7.36
N PRO A 28 -6.78 -4.44 -7.32
CA PRO A 28 -6.10 -5.49 -8.06
C PRO A 28 -6.50 -6.89 -7.58
N ASP A 29 -6.30 -7.89 -8.42
CA ASP A 29 -6.73 -9.26 -8.15
C ASP A 29 -6.20 -9.81 -6.82
N ARG A 30 -7.11 -10.38 -6.02
CA ARG A 30 -6.79 -10.94 -4.70
C ARG A 30 -6.00 -12.24 -4.83
N CYS A 31 -6.24 -13.05 -5.85
CA CYS A 31 -5.53 -14.31 -5.97
C CYS A 31 -4.08 -14.10 -6.41
N ALA A 32 -3.84 -13.17 -7.34
CA ALA A 32 -2.51 -12.68 -7.70
C ALA A 32 -1.78 -12.10 -6.47
N PHE A 33 -2.51 -11.40 -5.58
CA PHE A 33 -1.93 -10.94 -4.32
C PHE A 33 -1.44 -12.12 -3.46
N ASP A 34 -2.32 -13.09 -3.18
CA ASP A 34 -2.00 -14.22 -2.29
C ASP A 34 -0.86 -15.09 -2.88
N ARG A 35 -0.82 -15.27 -4.21
CA ARG A 35 0.17 -16.08 -4.92
C ARG A 35 1.54 -15.39 -5.05
N ASP A 36 1.56 -14.13 -5.48
CA ASP A 36 2.78 -13.48 -5.96
C ASP A 36 3.26 -12.37 -5.01
N VAL A 37 2.33 -11.54 -4.53
CA VAL A 37 2.67 -10.32 -3.77
C VAL A 37 2.89 -10.59 -2.29
N TYR A 38 2.04 -11.38 -1.67
CA TYR A 38 2.09 -11.68 -0.25
C TYR A 38 3.46 -12.29 0.16
N PRO A 39 4.02 -13.28 -0.58
CA PRO A 39 5.36 -13.80 -0.27
C PRO A 39 6.46 -12.72 -0.34
N VAL A 40 6.41 -11.83 -1.33
CA VAL A 40 7.35 -10.71 -1.48
C VAL A 40 7.24 -9.76 -0.30
N LEU A 41 6.01 -9.35 0.07
CA LEU A 41 5.79 -8.46 1.21
C LEU A 41 6.26 -9.09 2.53
N ALA A 42 5.97 -10.37 2.76
CA ALA A 42 6.39 -11.09 3.96
C ALA A 42 7.92 -11.16 4.09
N ARG A 43 8.61 -11.40 2.96
CA ARG A 43 10.08 -11.50 2.87
C ARG A 43 10.75 -10.14 3.02
N ASP A 44 10.30 -9.14 2.26
CA ASP A 44 11.07 -7.91 2.02
C ASP A 44 10.63 -6.73 2.90
N CYS A 45 9.34 -6.69 3.24
CA CYS A 45 8.75 -5.57 3.99
C CYS A 45 8.40 -5.98 5.42
N GLY A 46 8.08 -7.26 5.61
CA GLY A 46 7.44 -7.77 6.80
C GLY A 46 8.32 -7.84 8.03
N PHE A 47 9.61 -7.48 8.03
CA PHE A 47 10.47 -7.60 9.22
C PHE A 47 9.87 -6.89 10.46
N PRO A 48 10.10 -7.38 11.69
CA PRO A 48 9.54 -6.76 12.90
C PRO A 48 9.88 -5.27 13.05
N SER A 49 11.08 -4.85 12.69
CA SER A 49 11.50 -3.43 12.69
C SER A 49 10.86 -2.59 11.58
N CYS A 50 10.26 -3.24 10.57
CA CYS A 50 9.68 -2.62 9.38
C CYS A 50 8.15 -2.72 9.43
N HIS A 51 7.53 -3.69 8.76
CA HIS A 51 6.06 -3.84 8.69
C HIS A 51 5.52 -5.10 9.38
N GLY A 52 6.35 -5.79 10.19
CA GLY A 52 5.95 -6.99 10.92
C GLY A 52 5.44 -6.77 12.33
N SER A 53 5.39 -5.51 12.79
CA SER A 53 4.97 -5.15 14.14
C SER A 53 3.55 -4.58 14.15
N ALA A 54 2.84 -4.78 15.26
CA ALA A 54 1.47 -4.35 15.45
C ALA A 54 1.30 -2.82 15.57
N ASP A 55 2.40 -2.09 15.78
CA ASP A 55 2.41 -0.62 15.87
C ASP A 55 2.52 0.07 14.50
N ARG A 56 2.57 -0.70 13.41
CA ARG A 56 2.75 -0.18 12.05
C ARG A 56 1.41 -0.04 11.34
N PHE A 57 1.20 1.14 10.73
CA PHE A 57 0.01 1.37 9.91
C PHE A 57 -0.10 0.36 8.75
N PHE A 58 0.97 0.23 7.97
CA PHE A 58 1.11 -0.85 7.00
C PHE A 58 1.71 -2.04 7.72
N GLN A 59 0.91 -3.07 7.99
CA GLN A 59 1.33 -4.30 8.65
C GLN A 59 1.17 -5.48 7.70
N VAL A 60 2.17 -6.36 7.70
CA VAL A 60 2.18 -7.63 6.97
C VAL A 60 2.23 -8.75 8.00
N TRP A 61 1.14 -9.50 8.11
CA TRP A 61 1.05 -10.65 9.00
C TRP A 61 1.64 -11.87 8.32
N ALA A 62 2.69 -12.45 8.91
CA ALA A 62 3.42 -13.59 8.37
C ALA A 62 4.12 -14.37 9.49
N PRO A 63 4.65 -15.58 9.23
CA PRO A 63 5.42 -16.33 10.23
C PRO A 63 6.57 -15.51 10.80
N GLY A 64 6.72 -15.53 12.13
CA GLY A 64 7.73 -14.77 12.86
C GLY A 64 7.41 -13.28 13.02
N ARG A 65 6.19 -12.83 12.72
CA ARG A 65 5.71 -11.43 12.87
C ARG A 65 4.59 -11.35 13.89
N ALA A 66 4.24 -10.13 14.32
CA ALA A 66 3.06 -9.93 15.16
C ALA A 66 1.83 -10.57 14.51
N ARG A 67 1.06 -11.31 15.31
CA ARG A 67 -0.11 -12.08 14.85
C ARG A 67 -1.38 -11.27 15.00
N LEU A 68 -2.39 -11.58 14.19
CA LEU A 68 -3.72 -10.98 14.35
C LEU A 68 -4.41 -11.49 15.62
N ASP A 69 -4.28 -12.79 15.88
CA ASP A 69 -4.68 -13.44 17.13
C ASP A 69 -3.41 -13.79 17.92
N PRO A 70 -3.21 -13.27 19.15
CA PRO A 70 -2.02 -13.55 19.96
C PRO A 70 -1.88 -15.03 20.34
N GLU A 71 -2.94 -15.83 20.30
CA GLU A 71 -2.89 -17.27 20.59
C GLU A 71 -2.37 -18.09 19.40
N THR A 72 -2.30 -17.50 18.20
CA THR A 72 -1.73 -18.18 17.04
C THR A 72 -0.21 -18.30 17.21
N ALA A 73 0.32 -19.54 17.12
CA ALA A 73 1.74 -19.79 17.27
C ALA A 73 2.58 -18.91 16.31
N ILE A 74 3.62 -18.26 16.82
CA ILE A 74 4.33 -17.19 16.09
C ILE A 74 4.88 -17.64 14.73
N LEU A 75 5.28 -18.91 14.59
CA LEU A 75 5.83 -19.47 13.34
C LEU A 75 4.80 -20.23 12.49
N ALA A 76 3.53 -20.33 12.92
CA ALA A 76 2.49 -20.97 12.13
C ALA A 76 2.28 -20.22 10.81
N ALA A 77 1.85 -20.96 9.78
CA ALA A 77 1.40 -20.37 8.51
C ALA A 77 0.39 -19.23 8.75
N PRO A 78 0.37 -18.21 7.87
CA PRO A 78 -0.60 -17.13 8.01
C PRO A 78 -2.01 -17.68 7.83
N THR A 79 -2.93 -17.22 8.66
CA THR A 79 -4.36 -17.51 8.51
C THR A 79 -4.91 -16.79 7.27
N GLU A 80 -6.10 -17.20 6.83
CA GLU A 80 -6.80 -16.49 5.75
C GLU A 80 -7.11 -15.04 6.13
N ALA A 81 -7.52 -14.81 7.39
CA ALA A 81 -7.78 -13.46 7.91
C ALA A 81 -6.52 -12.59 7.87
N GLU A 82 -5.36 -13.14 8.21
CA GLU A 82 -4.08 -12.42 8.14
C GLU A 82 -3.68 -12.08 6.69
N ARG A 83 -3.90 -12.99 5.73
CA ARG A 83 -3.67 -12.70 4.30
C ARG A 83 -4.64 -11.64 3.78
N ALA A 84 -5.92 -11.73 4.13
CA ALA A 84 -6.94 -10.74 3.79
C ALA A 84 -6.60 -9.35 4.34
N ARG A 85 -6.19 -9.25 5.60
CA ARG A 85 -5.77 -7.97 6.17
C ARG A 85 -4.48 -7.45 5.53
N SER A 86 -3.54 -8.32 5.19
CA SER A 86 -2.32 -7.92 4.46
C SER A 86 -2.67 -7.37 3.07
N TYR A 87 -3.64 -7.97 2.37
CA TYR A 87 -4.18 -7.47 1.11
C TYR A 87 -4.78 -6.08 1.27
N ASP A 88 -5.70 -5.89 2.23
CA ASP A 88 -6.35 -4.59 2.46
C ASP A 88 -5.32 -3.49 2.75
N ARG A 89 -4.31 -3.82 3.57
CA ARG A 89 -3.22 -2.90 3.91
C ARG A 89 -2.37 -2.57 2.69
N ALA A 90 -2.00 -3.55 1.86
CA ALA A 90 -1.25 -3.31 0.64
C ALA A 90 -2.06 -2.47 -0.37
N ARG A 91 -3.34 -2.77 -0.54
CA ARG A 91 -4.26 -2.02 -1.39
C ARG A 91 -4.38 -0.56 -0.94
N SER A 92 -4.46 -0.32 0.36
CA SER A 92 -4.50 1.05 0.90
C SER A 92 -3.25 1.87 0.53
N MET A 93 -2.11 1.21 0.35
CA MET A 93 -0.84 1.83 -0.06
C MET A 93 -0.75 2.09 -1.57
N LEU A 94 -1.79 1.75 -2.34
CA LEU A 94 -1.94 2.11 -3.75
C LEU A 94 -2.57 3.49 -3.97
N ALA A 95 -3.26 4.03 -2.96
CA ALA A 95 -3.84 5.36 -3.05
C ALA A 95 -2.75 6.44 -3.13
N SER A 96 -2.84 7.33 -4.12
CA SER A 96 -1.93 8.46 -4.32
C SER A 96 -2.69 9.69 -4.80
N PRO A 97 -2.28 10.91 -4.40
CA PRO A 97 -2.82 12.14 -4.98
C PRO A 97 -2.36 12.29 -6.44
N GLY A 98 -3.32 12.44 -7.37
CA GLY A 98 -3.04 12.60 -8.79
C GLY A 98 -2.20 11.45 -9.38
N ASP A 99 -1.21 11.79 -10.21
CA ASP A 99 -0.33 10.82 -10.90
C ASP A 99 0.91 10.42 -10.08
N ALA A 100 0.93 10.70 -8.77
CA ALA A 100 2.06 10.35 -7.93
C ALA A 100 2.23 8.83 -7.80
N GLU A 101 3.47 8.35 -7.80
CA GLU A 101 3.74 6.92 -7.64
C GLU A 101 3.28 6.41 -6.26
N PRO A 102 2.53 5.29 -6.22
CA PRO A 102 2.06 4.69 -4.99
C PRO A 102 3.11 4.52 -3.90
N PRO A 103 2.77 4.83 -2.63
CA PRO A 103 3.62 4.51 -1.49
C PRO A 103 4.16 3.08 -1.50
N LEU A 104 3.35 2.09 -1.93
CA LEU A 104 3.76 0.68 -2.05
C LEU A 104 4.96 0.47 -3.00
N LEU A 105 5.06 1.25 -4.08
CA LEU A 105 6.12 1.15 -5.08
C LEU A 105 7.30 2.09 -4.77
N ARG A 106 7.00 3.25 -4.21
CA ARG A 106 7.98 4.31 -3.96
C ARG A 106 8.81 4.07 -2.70
N LYS A 107 8.21 3.59 -1.61
CA LYS A 107 8.91 3.44 -0.31
C LYS A 107 10.04 2.41 -0.30
N PRO A 108 9.88 1.19 -0.84
CA PRO A 108 10.95 0.20 -0.79
C PRO A 108 12.05 0.45 -1.84
N LEU A 109 11.78 1.30 -2.84
CA LEU A 109 12.73 1.66 -3.90
C LEU A 109 13.82 2.63 -3.39
N ALA A 110 15.04 2.47 -3.89
CA ALA A 110 16.13 3.38 -3.55
C ALA A 110 15.87 4.81 -4.03
N ARG A 111 16.30 5.81 -3.23
CA ARG A 111 16.19 7.23 -3.59
C ARG A 111 16.86 7.57 -4.93
N SER A 112 17.98 6.91 -5.27
CA SER A 112 18.67 7.06 -6.55
C SER A 112 17.85 6.58 -7.76
N ALA A 113 16.87 5.69 -7.52
CA ALA A 113 15.94 5.19 -8.54
C ALA A 113 14.56 5.88 -8.49
N GLY A 114 14.45 7.00 -7.76
CA GLY A 114 13.20 7.76 -7.60
C GLY A 114 12.35 7.36 -6.39
N GLY A 115 12.86 6.50 -5.52
CA GLY A 115 12.17 6.06 -4.31
C GLY A 115 12.13 7.08 -3.17
N GLY A 116 11.41 6.73 -2.10
CA GLY A 116 11.19 7.56 -0.93
C GLY A 116 12.24 7.38 0.17
N ALA A 117 12.32 8.35 1.09
CA ALA A 117 13.03 8.14 2.35
C ALA A 117 12.31 7.07 3.20
N HIS A 118 13.07 6.08 3.66
CA HIS A 118 12.64 5.04 4.58
C HIS A 118 13.84 4.47 5.35
N MET A 119 13.55 3.77 6.46
CA MET A 119 14.57 3.19 7.33
C MET A 119 15.07 1.81 6.89
N GLY A 120 14.52 1.21 5.83
CA GLY A 120 14.83 -0.15 5.38
C GLY A 120 16.14 -0.25 4.61
N ARG A 121 17.22 0.35 5.13
CA ARG A 121 18.57 0.01 4.73
C ARG A 121 19.07 -1.11 5.62
N ASP A 122 19.62 -2.16 5.04
CA ASP A 122 20.27 -3.22 5.83
C ASP A 122 21.59 -2.75 6.45
N ALA A 123 22.26 -3.62 7.21
CA ALA A 123 23.54 -3.31 7.84
C ALA A 123 24.66 -2.95 6.84
N LEU A 124 24.48 -3.25 5.55
CA LEU A 124 25.39 -2.92 4.46
C LEU A 124 24.94 -1.67 3.68
N GLY A 125 23.92 -0.97 4.17
CA GLY A 125 23.39 0.26 3.57
C GLY A 125 22.51 0.04 2.33
N ARG A 126 22.18 -1.21 1.99
CA ARG A 126 21.40 -1.57 0.80
C ARG A 126 19.91 -1.35 1.05
N ASN A 127 19.22 -0.77 0.06
CA ASN A 127 17.76 -0.66 0.10
C ASN A 127 17.10 -2.01 -0.15
N VAL A 128 15.81 -2.10 0.19
CA VAL A 128 14.95 -3.23 -0.17
C VAL A 128 15.02 -3.49 -1.67
N TYR A 129 14.80 -2.45 -2.50
CA TYR A 129 15.01 -2.53 -3.95
C TYR A 129 16.01 -1.46 -4.43
N PRO A 130 17.14 -1.86 -5.04
CA PRO A 130 18.13 -0.90 -5.55
C PRO A 130 17.61 -0.11 -6.75
N ASP A 131 16.76 -0.71 -7.57
CA ASP A 131 16.19 -0.17 -8.80
C ASP A 131 14.86 -0.86 -9.14
N ARG A 132 14.29 -0.50 -10.31
CA ARG A 132 13.00 -1.00 -10.80
C ARG A 132 13.08 -2.36 -11.50
N GLU A 133 14.29 -2.88 -11.71
CA GLU A 133 14.50 -4.22 -12.26
C GLU A 133 14.58 -5.29 -11.18
N ALA A 134 14.71 -4.88 -9.90
CA ALA A 134 14.61 -5.78 -8.76
C ALA A 134 13.30 -6.60 -8.84
N GLU A 135 13.44 -7.93 -8.76
CA GLU A 135 12.34 -8.88 -8.94
C GLU A 135 11.14 -8.56 -8.03
N GLY A 136 11.38 -8.34 -6.74
CA GLY A 136 10.33 -7.99 -5.78
C GLY A 136 9.62 -6.69 -6.16
N TRP A 137 10.34 -5.68 -6.64
CA TRP A 137 9.72 -4.42 -7.10
C TRP A 137 8.81 -4.66 -8.30
N ARG A 138 9.26 -5.45 -9.28
CA ARG A 138 8.46 -5.78 -10.47
C ARG A 138 7.18 -6.53 -10.12
N VAL A 139 7.24 -7.50 -9.20
CA VAL A 139 6.04 -8.20 -8.71
C VAL A 139 5.03 -7.22 -8.12
N LEU A 140 5.48 -6.31 -7.24
CA LEU A 140 4.62 -5.28 -6.68
C LEU A 140 4.04 -4.36 -7.76
N ALA A 141 4.85 -3.94 -8.73
CA ALA A 141 4.45 -3.03 -9.79
C ALA A 141 3.41 -3.66 -10.74
N THR A 142 3.62 -4.90 -11.16
CA THR A 142 2.67 -5.66 -11.99
C THR A 142 1.32 -5.78 -11.29
N TRP A 143 1.31 -6.16 -10.01
CA TRP A 143 0.07 -6.23 -9.25
C TRP A 143 -0.58 -4.86 -9.05
N ALA A 144 0.19 -3.83 -8.69
CA ALA A 144 -0.32 -2.48 -8.48
C ALA A 144 -0.98 -1.87 -9.73
N ARG A 145 -0.55 -2.29 -10.93
CA ARG A 145 -1.13 -1.88 -12.23
C ARG A 145 -2.33 -2.72 -12.67
N GLY A 146 -2.71 -3.74 -11.90
CA GLY A 146 -3.77 -4.68 -12.27
C GLY A 146 -3.37 -5.68 -13.36
N GLU A 147 -2.06 -5.85 -13.60
CA GLU A 147 -1.51 -6.76 -14.62
C GLU A 147 -1.24 -8.17 -14.08
N GLY A 148 -1.53 -8.42 -12.80
CA GLY A 148 -1.40 -9.73 -12.18
C GLY A 148 -2.42 -10.72 -12.75
N ALA A 149 -1.96 -11.90 -13.16
CA ALA A 149 -2.86 -12.93 -13.67
C ALA A 149 -3.80 -13.43 -12.57
N ALA A 150 -5.11 -13.30 -12.81
CA ALA A 150 -6.12 -13.94 -11.98
C ALA A 150 -5.87 -15.45 -11.90
N CYS A 151 -6.27 -16.06 -10.79
CA CYS A 151 -6.25 -17.51 -10.69
C CYS A 151 -7.36 -18.13 -11.55
N PRO A 152 -7.13 -19.35 -12.08
CA PRO A 152 -8.14 -20.10 -12.80
C PRO A 152 -9.36 -20.46 -11.93
#